data_AF-A0A2G1X8L1-F1
#
_entry.id   AF-A0A2G1X8L1-F1
#
_cell.length_a   1.000
_cell.length_b   1.000
_cell.length_c   1.000
_cell.angle_alpha   90.00
_cell.angle_beta   90.00
_cell.angle_gamma   90.00
#
_symmetry.space_group_name_H-M   'P 1'
#
loop_
_entity.id
_entity.type
_entity.pdbx_description
1 polymer ?
#
loop_
_entity_poly.entity_id
_entity_poly.type
_entity_poly.pdbx_seq_one_letter_code
_entity_poly.pdbx_strand_id
1 'polypeptide(L)' 'PVVWLLAPTGFGLLTPATEMLVFVYLDVVSKVGFVVVAVAGADALDRLGAGSGLGGDGEFVAADALDSSDEEQPTVLGDD' A
#
# COMPACT_ATOMS: atom_id res chain seq x y z
N PRO A 1 6.44 7.27 15.79
CA PRO A 1 6.79 8.62 16.27
C PRO A 1 6.87 8.77 17.80
N VAL A 2 5.99 8.13 18.58
CA VAL A 2 5.97 8.27 20.05
C VAL A 2 7.23 7.72 20.72
N VAL A 3 7.78 6.59 20.25
CA VAL A 3 9.01 5.99 20.80
C VAL A 3 10.21 6.91 20.69
N TRP A 4 10.30 7.69 19.61
CA TRP A 4 11.37 8.67 19.43
C TRP A 4 11.32 9.79 20.48
N LEU A 5 10.12 10.21 20.89
CA LEU A 5 9.96 11.19 21.97
C LEU A 5 10.38 10.61 23.33
N LEU A 6 10.18 9.31 23.56
CA LEU A 6 10.50 8.64 24.83
C LEU A 6 11.97 8.18 24.92
N ALA A 7 12.61 8.01 23.77
CA ALA A 7 14.00 7.63 23.64
C ALA A 7 14.97 8.64 24.29
N PRO A 8 16.22 8.24 24.60
CA PRO A 8 17.33 9.13 24.96
C PRO A 8 17.50 10.37 24.07
N THR A 9 17.14 10.27 22.79
CA THR A 9 17.21 11.38 21.83
C THR A 9 16.03 12.37 21.93
N GLY A 10 15.01 12.05 22.73
CA GLY A 10 13.87 12.90 23.09
C GLY A 10 13.88 13.30 24.58
N PHE A 11 12.96 12.75 25.37
CA PHE A 11 12.82 13.00 26.82
C PHE A 11 13.72 12.11 27.71
N GLY A 12 14.34 11.07 27.15
CA GLY A 12 15.29 10.22 27.87
C GLY A 12 14.73 9.34 28.99
N LEU A 13 13.46 8.96 28.87
CA LEU A 13 12.79 8.09 29.85
C LEU A 13 13.09 6.60 29.63
N LEU A 14 13.48 6.21 28.43
CA LEU A 14 13.88 4.84 28.09
C LEU A 14 15.40 4.66 28.17
N THR A 15 15.85 3.54 28.73
CA THR A 15 17.25 3.13 28.61
C THR A 15 17.55 2.69 27.18
N PRO A 16 18.81 2.79 26.69
CA PRO A 16 19.15 2.42 25.32
C PRO A 16 18.77 0.98 24.95
N ALA A 17 18.89 0.05 25.90
CA ALA A 17 18.48 -1.34 25.69
C ALA A 17 16.96 -1.48 25.51
N THR A 18 16.17 -0.73 26.29
CA THR A 18 14.70 -0.76 26.21
C THR A 18 14.21 -0.10 24.92
N GLU A 19 14.80 1.01 24.49
CA GLU A 19 14.47 1.67 23.23
C GLU A 19 14.58 0.72 22.04
N MET A 20 15.70 -0.01 21.95
CA MET A 20 15.94 -0.98 20.89
C MET A 20 14.92 -2.11 20.90
N LEU A 21 14.56 -2.62 22.09
CA LEU A 21 13.52 -3.65 22.21
C LEU A 21 12.15 -3.15 21.73
N VAL A 22 11.80 -1.90 22.02
CA VAL A 22 10.53 -1.32 21.57
C VAL A 22 10.54 -1.12 20.06
N PHE A 23 11.63 -0.63 19.47
CA PHE A 23 11.72 -0.50 18.01
C PHE A 23 11.61 -1.85 17.31
N VAL A 24 12.28 -2.89 17.79
CA VAL A 24 12.16 -4.25 17.24
C VAL A 24 10.76 -4.78 17.40
N TYR A 25 10.14 -4.60 18.57
CA TYR A 25 8.77 -5.02 18.80
C TYR A 25 7.80 -4.36 17.82
N LEU A 26 7.90 -3.05 17.66
CA LEU A 26 7.05 -2.31 16.73
C LEU A 26 7.32 -2.66 15.27
N ASP A 27 8.59 -2.88 14.90
CA ASP A 27 8.95 -3.33 13.56
C ASP A 27 8.31 -4.69 13.26
N VAL A 28 8.43 -5.65 14.18
CA VAL A 28 7.82 -6.98 14.04
C VAL A 28 6.30 -6.88 13.94
N VAL A 29 5.63 -6.15 14.84
CA VAL A 29 4.16 -6.04 14.81
C VAL A 29 3.68 -5.33 13.55
N SER A 30 4.37 -4.27 13.12
CA SER A 30 3.95 -3.50 11.94
C SER A 30 4.23 -4.27 10.65
N LYS A 31 5.37 -4.95 10.56
CA LYS A 31 5.77 -5.68 9.35
C LYS A 31 5.07 -7.01 9.25
N VAL A 32 5.19 -7.86 10.27
CA VAL A 32 4.56 -9.19 10.29
C VAL A 32 3.04 -9.05 10.36
N GLY A 33 2.52 -8.12 11.15
CA GLY A 33 1.08 -7.86 11.22
C GLY A 33 0.52 -7.44 9.87
N PHE A 34 1.19 -6.54 9.16
CA PHE A 34 0.79 -6.15 7.79
C PHE A 34 0.79 -7.34 6.84
N VAL A 35 1.85 -8.17 6.85
CA VAL A 35 1.94 -9.34 5.98
C VAL A 35 0.82 -10.34 6.27
N VAL A 36 0.55 -10.64 7.54
CA VAL A 36 -0.53 -11.57 7.92
C VAL A 36 -1.89 -11.05 7.48
N VAL A 37 -2.18 -9.77 7.69
CA VAL A 37 -3.44 -9.15 7.26
C VAL A 37 -3.55 -9.14 5.73
N ALA A 38 -2.47 -8.84 5.01
CA ALA A 38 -2.47 -8.85 3.55
C ALA A 38 -2.73 -10.27 2.99
N VAL A 39 -2.10 -11.30 3.57
CA VAL A 39 -2.32 -12.69 3.17
C VAL A 39 -3.76 -13.13 3.48
N ALA A 40 -4.28 -12.81 4.66
CA ALA A 40 -5.66 -13.12 5.01
C ALA A 40 -6.67 -12.38 4.11
N GLY A 41 -6.37 -11.13 3.73
CA GLY A 41 -7.17 -10.36 2.79
C GLY A 41 -7.18 -10.97 1.39
N ALA A 42 -6.02 -11.42 0.90
CA ALA A 42 -5.91 -12.10 -0.39
C ALA A 42 -6.66 -13.44 -0.39
N ASP A 43 -6.55 -14.25 0.68
CA ASP A 43 -7.30 -15.51 0.83
C ASP A 43 -8.82 -15.26 0.86
N ALA A 44 -9.26 -14.20 1.56
CA ALA A 44 -10.68 -13.83 1.59
C ALA A 44 -11.20 -13.39 0.21
N LEU A 45 -10.40 -12.65 -0.56
CA LEU A 45 -10.74 -12.22 -1.91
C LEU A 45 -10.82 -13.40 -2.89
N ASP A 46 -9.88 -14.33 -2.80
CA ASP A 46 -9.84 -15.53 -3.64
C ASP A 46 -11.08 -16.41 -3.43
N ARG A 47 -11.51 -16.58 -2.16
CA ARG A 47 -12.76 -17.27 -1.82
C ARG A 47 -14.00 -16.59 -2.38
N LEU A 48 -14.05 -15.25 -2.39
CA LEU A 48 -15.15 -14.51 -3.01
C LEU A 48 -15.16 -14.68 -4.54
N GLY A 49 -14.00 -14.65 -5.18
CA GLY A 49 -13.86 -14.88 -6.63
C GLY A 49 -14.27 -16.29 -7.04
N ALA A 50 -13.87 -17.30 -6.26
CA ALA A 50 -14.28 -18.69 -6.46
C ALA A 50 -15.80 -18.89 -6.29
N GLY A 51 -16.46 -18.15 -5.40
CA GLY A 51 -17.91 -18.13 -5.27
C GLY A 51 -18.63 -17.40 -6.41
N SER A 52 -18.00 -16.38 -7.00
CA SER A 52 -18.54 -15.61 -8.13
C SER A 52 -18.48 -16.37 -9.47
N GLY A 53 -17.62 -17.38 -9.60
CA GLY A 53 -17.46 -18.18 -10.82
C GLY A 53 -18.60 -19.18 -11.11
N LEU A 54 -19.59 -19.30 -10.22
CA LEU A 54 -20.71 -20.24 -10.35
C LEU A 54 -22.07 -19.57 -10.66
N GLY A 55 -22.12 -18.26 -10.98
CA GLY A 55 -23.40 -17.60 -11.27
C GLY A 55 -23.32 -16.19 -11.86
N GLY A 56 -22.50 -15.98 -12.89
CA GLY A 56 -22.24 -14.65 -13.44
C GLY A 56 -22.05 -14.59 -14.95
N ASP A 57 -22.97 -15.14 -15.72
CA ASP A 57 -23.32 -14.71 -17.07
C ASP A 57 -23.93 -13.28 -17.03
N GLY A 58 -23.11 -12.32 -16.61
CA GLY A 58 -23.44 -10.90 -16.55
C GLY A 58 -22.41 -10.12 -17.34
N GLU A 59 -22.67 -10.02 -18.65
CA GLU A 59 -21.94 -9.20 -19.61
C GLU A 59 -21.67 -7.79 -19.07
N PHE A 60 -20.39 -7.49 -18.77
CA PHE A 60 -19.94 -6.12 -18.51
C PHE A 60 -19.78 -5.41 -19.85
N VAL A 61 -20.87 -4.80 -20.34
CA VAL A 61 -20.78 -3.80 -21.40
C VAL A 61 -20.14 -2.56 -20.79
N ALA A 62 -18.84 -2.38 -21.04
CA ALA A 62 -18.18 -1.11 -20.81
C ALA A 62 -18.83 -0.08 -21.73
N ALA A 63 -19.72 0.75 -21.15
CA ALA A 63 -20.32 1.88 -21.80
C ALA A 63 -19.24 2.92 -22.14
N ASP A 64 -18.90 2.96 -23.42
CA ASP A 64 -18.70 4.12 -24.28
C ASP A 64 -17.96 5.36 -23.75
N ALA A 65 -16.87 5.68 -24.47
CA ALA A 65 -16.39 7.00 -24.90
C ALA A 65 -15.94 8.07 -23.87
N LEU A 66 -15.12 8.98 -24.39
CA LEU A 66 -14.38 10.10 -23.76
C LEU A 66 -12.98 9.65 -23.30
N ASP A 67 -11.94 9.73 -24.12
CA ASP A 67 -11.38 11.01 -24.56
C ASP A 67 -10.49 10.80 -25.81
N SER A 68 -10.86 11.46 -26.89
CA SER A 68 -10.06 11.59 -28.11
C SER A 68 -9.60 13.04 -28.14
N SER A 69 -8.45 13.29 -27.52
CA SER A 69 -7.79 14.59 -27.53
C SER A 69 -6.42 14.43 -28.19
N ASP A 70 -6.35 14.96 -29.41
CA ASP A 70 -5.15 15.35 -30.16
C ASP A 70 -4.19 16.16 -29.28
N GLU A 71 -3.05 15.60 -28.86
CA GLU A 71 -1.91 16.33 -28.30
C GLU A 71 -0.62 15.50 -28.53
N GLU A 72 0.52 15.95 -29.07
CA GLU A 72 1.02 17.20 -29.62
C GLU A 72 2.23 16.86 -30.54
N GLN A 73 2.36 17.58 -31.65
CA GLN A 73 3.46 17.51 -32.59
C GLN A 73 4.75 18.11 -31.96
N PRO A 74 5.91 17.43 -31.99
CA PRO A 74 7.13 17.99 -31.40
C PRO A 74 7.64 19.17 -32.23
N THR A 75 7.46 20.37 -31.70
CA THR A 75 8.10 21.61 -32.17
C THR A 75 9.61 21.52 -31.95
N VAL A 76 10.36 21.16 -33.00
CA VAL A 76 11.82 21.36 -33.03
C VAL A 76 12.09 22.84 -33.28
N LEU A 77 12.29 23.57 -32.19
CA LEU A 77 12.78 24.94 -32.16
C LEU A 77 14.32 24.90 -32.36
N GLY A 78 14.82 25.65 -33.34
CA GLY A 78 16.16 25.48 -33.94
C GLY A 78 17.36 26.04 -33.19
N ASP A 79 18.53 25.91 -33.82
CA ASP A 79 19.76 26.67 -33.56
C ASP A 79 20.70 26.62 -34.78
N ASP A 80 21.26 27.79 -35.13
CA ASP A 80 22.25 28.21 -36.16
C ASP A 80 22.01 28.03 -37.69
#